data_AF-A0A5C9DKM3-F1
#
_entry.id   AF-A0A5C9DKM3-F1
#
_cell.length_a   1.000
_cell.length_b   1.000
_cell.length_c   1.000
_cell.angle_alpha   90.00
_cell.angle_beta   90.00
_cell.angle_gamma   90.00
#
_symmetry.space_group_name_H-M   'P 1'
#
loop_
_entity.id
_entity.type
_entity.pdbx_description
1 polymer ?
#
loop_
_entity_poly.entity_id
_entity_poly.type
_entity_poly.pdbx_seq_one_letter_code
_entity_poly.pdbx_strand_id
1 'polypeptide(L)'
;MHDKWIILVAGVSTVFVALVGLIFLVNLLKLIFGTRPQKVRKGLAPLPEIHSPAVAPKPVDSKKSDAKAGLSREIVAAIAVAISEASGIPASQFRIASITPAEEGFNTPVWGRIERFTRK
;
A
#
# COMPACT_ATOMS: atom_id res chain seq x y z
N MET A 1 -19.38 -42.86 23.15
CA MET A 1 -19.23 -42.19 21.82
C MET A 1 -19.36 -40.66 21.91
N HIS A 2 -19.97 -40.11 22.96
CA HIS A 2 -20.20 -38.67 23.11
C HIS A 2 -18.93 -37.90 23.50
N ASP A 3 -18.00 -38.54 24.23
CA ASP A 3 -16.77 -37.91 24.70
C ASP A 3 -15.86 -37.43 23.56
N LYS A 4 -15.80 -38.21 22.47
CA LYS A 4 -15.00 -37.88 21.28
C LYS A 4 -15.50 -36.62 20.56
N TRP A 5 -16.82 -36.46 20.47
CA TRP A 5 -17.44 -35.28 19.85
C TRP A 5 -17.27 -34.02 20.71
N ILE A 6 -17.39 -34.17 22.04
CA ILE A 6 -17.21 -33.06 22.98
C ILE A 6 -15.79 -32.51 22.89
N ILE A 7 -14.77 -33.38 22.85
CA ILE A 7 -13.36 -32.96 22.74
C ILE A 7 -13.11 -32.23 21.41
N LEU A 8 -13.67 -32.72 20.31
CA LEU A 8 -13.56 -32.08 18.99
C LEU A 8 -14.22 -30.70 18.97
N VAL A 9 -15.45 -30.59 19.49
CA VAL A 9 -16.19 -29.32 19.57
C VAL A 9 -15.51 -28.33 20.52
N ALA A 10 -15.02 -28.80 21.67
CA ALA A 10 -14.30 -27.96 22.63
C ALA A 10 -13.00 -27.40 22.04
N GLY A 11 -12.25 -28.22 21.30
CA GLY A 11 -11.05 -27.79 20.59
C GLY A 11 -11.35 -26.72 19.55
N VAL A 12 -12.28 -26.99 18.63
CA VAL A 12 -12.68 -26.03 17.58
C VAL A 12 -13.24 -24.74 18.18
N SER A 13 -14.09 -24.85 19.20
CA SER A 13 -14.67 -23.69 19.88
C SER A 13 -13.60 -22.84 20.55
N THR A 14 -12.61 -23.45 21.19
CA THR A 14 -11.53 -22.71 21.88
C THR A 14 -10.72 -21.88 20.90
N VAL A 15 -10.37 -22.46 19.74
CA VAL A 15 -9.65 -21.75 18.69
C VAL A 15 -10.49 -20.57 18.17
N PHE A 16 -11.78 -20.76 17.90
CA PHE A 16 -12.66 -19.68 17.47
C PHE A 16 -12.77 -18.56 18.51
N VAL A 17 -12.98 -18.89 19.78
CA VAL A 17 -13.04 -17.90 20.87
C VAL A 17 -11.72 -17.14 21.00
N ALA A 18 -10.58 -17.82 20.88
CA ALA A 18 -9.28 -17.18 20.91
C ALA A 18 -9.07 -16.21 19.73
N LEU A 19 -9.44 -16.60 18.50
CA LEU A 19 -9.34 -15.73 17.33
C LEU A 19 -10.26 -14.50 17.47
N VAL A 20 -11.52 -14.70 17.86
CA VAL A 20 -12.47 -13.60 18.07
C VAL A 20 -11.96 -12.66 19.15
N GLY A 21 -11.43 -13.20 20.26
CA GLY A 21 -10.83 -12.41 21.33
C GLY A 21 -9.64 -11.59 20.85
N LEU A 22 -8.76 -12.16 20.01
CA LEU A 22 -7.61 -11.44 19.44
C LEU A 22 -8.06 -10.31 18.49
N ILE A 23 -9.04 -10.57 17.64
CA ILE A 23 -9.61 -9.54 16.74
C ILE A 23 -10.23 -8.41 17.56
N PHE A 24 -10.99 -8.76 18.60
CA PHE A 24 -11.60 -7.77 19.50
C PHE A 24 -10.54 -6.93 20.21
N LEU A 25 -9.48 -7.56 20.71
CA LEU A 25 -8.36 -6.89 21.35
C LEU A 25 -7.66 -5.91 20.39
N VAL A 26 -7.39 -6.31 19.14
CA VAL A 26 -6.79 -5.44 18.12
C VAL A 26 -7.70 -4.26 17.80
N ASN A 27 -9.01 -4.48 17.68
CA ASN A 27 -9.97 -3.39 17.44
C ASN A 27 -10.05 -2.42 18.62
N LEU A 28 -9.99 -2.92 19.86
CA LEU A 28 -9.95 -2.09 21.06
C LEU A 28 -8.66 -1.28 21.13
N LEU A 29 -7.51 -1.87 20.79
CA LEU A 29 -6.25 -1.15 20.65
C LEU A 29 -6.34 -0.09 19.53
N LYS A 30 -6.92 -0.39 18.37
CA LYS A 30 -7.14 0.62 17.31
C LYS A 30 -8.07 1.74 17.77
N LEU A 31 -9.06 1.47 18.62
CA LEU A 31 -9.93 2.50 19.19
C LEU A 31 -9.17 3.40 20.16
N ILE A 32 -8.34 2.82 21.04
CA ILE A 32 -7.56 3.55 22.05
C ILE A 32 -6.40 4.33 21.42
N PHE A 33 -5.70 3.75 20.45
CA PHE A 33 -4.51 4.33 19.82
C PHE A 33 -4.77 5.05 18.48
N GLY A 34 -5.97 4.90 17.91
CA GLY A 34 -6.39 5.50 16.62
C GLY A 34 -6.85 6.96 16.73
N THR A 35 -6.88 7.54 17.92
CA THR A 35 -7.14 8.97 18.15
C THR A 35 -5.96 9.89 17.80
N ARG A 36 -5.15 9.51 16.80
CA ARG A 36 -4.24 10.46 16.16
C ARG A 36 -4.98 11.06 14.96
N PRO A 37 -5.47 12.31 15.05
CA PRO A 37 -6.07 12.96 13.90
C PRO A 37 -5.01 13.04 12.81
N GLN A 38 -5.26 12.31 11.71
CA GLN A 38 -4.62 12.59 10.44
C GLN A 38 -4.91 14.06 10.16
N LYS A 39 -3.89 14.92 10.31
CA LYS A 39 -3.99 16.33 9.96
C LYS A 39 -4.34 16.39 8.48
N VAL A 40 -5.64 16.50 8.19
CA VAL A 40 -6.15 17.02 6.94
C VAL A 40 -5.42 18.32 6.73
N ARG A 41 -4.54 18.36 5.74
CA ARG A 41 -3.86 19.58 5.30
C ARG A 41 -4.96 20.53 4.80
N LYS A 42 -5.49 21.36 5.70
CA LYS A 42 -6.06 22.66 5.32
C LYS A 42 -4.90 23.52 4.85
N GLY A 43 -5.03 24.09 3.65
CA GLY A 43 -4.12 25.11 3.15
C GLY A 43 -3.68 24.90 1.70
N LEU A 44 -4.63 24.83 0.76
CA LEU A 44 -4.35 25.41 -0.55
C LEU A 44 -4.20 26.91 -0.32
N ALA A 45 -2.96 27.39 -0.35
CA ALA A 45 -2.68 28.82 -0.41
C ALA A 45 -3.34 29.39 -1.68
N PRO A 46 -3.90 30.62 -1.63
CA PRO A 46 -4.50 31.25 -2.80
C PRO A 46 -3.46 31.37 -3.91
N LEU A 47 -3.71 30.74 -5.06
CA LEU A 47 -2.88 30.98 -6.24
C LEU A 47 -3.16 32.42 -6.73
N PRO A 48 -2.13 33.23 -6.99
CA PRO A 48 -2.29 34.53 -7.61
C PRO A 48 -2.92 34.39 -9.00
N GLU A 49 -3.90 35.23 -9.27
CA GLU A 49 -4.55 35.39 -10.57
C GLU A 49 -3.51 35.67 -11.66
N ILE A 50 -3.34 34.73 -12.59
CA ILE A 50 -2.78 35.04 -13.90
C ILE A 50 -3.90 34.80 -14.91
N HIS A 51 -4.50 35.91 -15.34
CA HIS A 51 -5.46 35.99 -16.42
C HIS A 51 -4.84 35.57 -17.77
N SER A 52 -5.67 34.90 -18.58
CA SER A 52 -5.74 34.98 -20.07
C SER A 52 -4.88 34.02 -20.92
N PRO A 53 -5.33 33.62 -22.14
CA PRO A 53 -6.64 33.07 -22.52
C PRO A 53 -6.52 31.77 -23.37
N ALA A 54 -7.68 31.18 -23.65
CA ALA A 54 -7.98 30.03 -24.49
C ALA A 54 -7.10 29.74 -25.73
N VAL A 55 -6.63 28.49 -25.87
CA VAL A 55 -6.62 27.72 -27.13
C VAL A 55 -6.77 26.21 -26.82
N ALA A 56 -7.66 25.55 -27.56
CA ALA A 56 -8.02 24.13 -27.49
C ALA A 56 -6.89 23.19 -28.05
N PRO A 57 -7.07 21.85 -28.04
CA PRO A 57 -6.02 20.89 -27.70
C PRO A 57 -5.07 20.57 -28.85
N LYS A 58 -3.76 20.47 -28.56
CA LYS A 58 -2.81 19.75 -29.41
C LYS A 58 -2.58 18.35 -28.83
N PRO A 59 -2.65 17.29 -29.64
CA PRO A 59 -2.27 15.95 -29.20
C PRO A 59 -0.78 15.97 -28.90
N VAL A 60 -0.43 15.87 -27.62
CA VAL A 60 0.96 15.67 -27.21
C VAL A 60 1.34 14.24 -27.53
N ASP A 61 2.06 14.11 -28.64
CA ASP A 61 2.95 13.00 -28.91
C ASP A 61 3.62 12.56 -27.61
N SER A 62 3.35 11.33 -27.21
CA SER A 62 3.95 10.66 -26.06
C SER A 62 5.43 10.44 -26.34
N LYS A 63 6.22 11.49 -26.18
CA LYS A 63 7.66 11.50 -26.38
C LYS A 63 8.33 10.81 -25.19
N LYS A 64 8.74 9.55 -25.43
CA LYS A 64 9.79 8.78 -24.76
C LYS A 64 9.79 8.83 -23.23
N SER A 65 9.09 7.87 -22.62
CA SER A 65 9.69 7.16 -21.50
C SER A 65 10.82 6.34 -22.11
N ASP A 66 12.06 6.78 -21.91
CA ASP A 66 13.21 5.93 -22.12
C ASP A 66 13.02 4.72 -21.19
N ALA A 67 12.64 3.61 -21.83
CA ALA A 67 12.57 2.32 -21.21
C ALA A 67 13.96 2.02 -20.67
N LYS A 68 14.10 2.07 -19.35
CA LYS A 68 15.09 1.27 -18.67
C LYS A 68 14.80 -0.16 -19.13
N ALA A 69 15.66 -0.70 -19.99
CA ALA A 69 15.51 -2.02 -20.60
C ALA A 69 15.19 -3.04 -19.50
N GLY A 70 13.91 -3.44 -19.39
CA GLY A 70 13.45 -4.36 -18.34
C GLY A 70 12.15 -3.98 -17.62
N LEU A 71 11.64 -2.74 -17.73
CA LEU A 71 10.34 -2.36 -17.15
C LEU A 71 9.30 -2.17 -18.25
N SER A 72 8.52 -3.23 -18.52
CA SER A 72 7.44 -3.19 -19.49
C SER A 72 6.22 -2.44 -18.94
N ARG A 73 5.38 -1.90 -19.85
CA ARG A 73 4.17 -1.17 -19.46
C ARG A 73 3.20 -2.07 -18.67
N GLU A 74 3.16 -3.37 -18.98
CA GLU A 74 2.34 -4.33 -18.24
C GLU A 74 2.79 -4.45 -16.78
N ILE A 75 4.10 -4.51 -16.53
CA ILE A 75 4.66 -4.60 -15.17
C ILE A 75 4.30 -3.35 -14.36
N VAL A 76 4.38 -2.16 -14.96
CA VAL A 76 4.01 -0.91 -14.29
C VAL A 76 2.51 -0.88 -13.95
N ALA A 77 1.65 -1.37 -14.86
CA ALA A 77 0.21 -1.47 -14.60
C ALA A 77 -0.09 -2.47 -13.47
N ALA A 78 0.57 -3.63 -13.46
CA ALA A 78 0.43 -4.63 -12.40
C ALA A 78 0.86 -4.06 -11.03
N ILE A 79 1.98 -3.32 -10.99
CA ILE A 79 2.45 -2.65 -9.77
C ILE A 79 1.43 -1.60 -9.31
N ALA A 80 0.87 -0.80 -10.21
CA ALA A 80 -0.13 0.20 -9.87
C ALA A 80 -1.41 -0.43 -9.28
N VAL A 81 -1.90 -1.53 -9.87
CA VAL A 81 -3.05 -2.27 -9.33
C VAL A 81 -2.73 -2.81 -7.94
N ALA A 82 -1.56 -3.44 -7.76
CA ALA A 82 -1.15 -3.99 -6.47
C ALA A 82 -1.05 -2.89 -5.38
N ILE A 83 -0.52 -1.72 -5.72
CA ILE A 83 -0.46 -0.57 -4.79
C ILE A 83 -1.88 -0.09 -4.46
N SER A 84 -2.76 0.02 -5.46
CA SER A 84 -4.15 0.45 -5.26
C SER A 84 -4.89 -0.46 -4.28
N GLU A 85 -4.76 -1.77 -4.45
CA GLU A 85 -5.37 -2.78 -3.56
C GLU A 85 -4.74 -2.76 -2.16
N ALA A 86 -3.41 -2.70 -2.06
CA ALA A 86 -2.71 -2.74 -0.77
C ALA A 86 -2.92 -1.47 0.07
N SER A 87 -3.07 -0.31 -0.58
CA SER A 87 -3.24 0.98 0.09
C SER A 87 -4.68 1.44 0.20
N GLY A 88 -5.61 0.85 -0.55
CA GLY A 88 -6.99 1.30 -0.69
C GLY A 88 -7.13 2.66 -1.41
N ILE A 89 -6.05 3.16 -2.02
CA ILE A 89 -6.03 4.44 -2.76
C ILE A 89 -6.20 4.13 -4.24
N PRO A 90 -7.21 4.70 -4.94
CA PRO A 90 -7.39 4.45 -6.36
C PRO A 90 -6.18 4.95 -7.19
N ALA A 91 -5.90 4.27 -8.30
CA ALA A 91 -4.77 4.58 -9.19
C ALA A 91 -4.71 6.03 -9.70
N SER A 92 -5.84 6.76 -9.68
CA SER A 92 -5.91 8.18 -10.02
C SER A 92 -5.37 9.13 -8.95
N GLN A 93 -5.24 8.68 -7.70
CA GLN A 93 -4.87 9.51 -6.55
C GLN A 93 -3.41 9.40 -6.13
N PHE A 94 -2.63 8.46 -6.70
CA PHE A 94 -1.19 8.36 -6.46
C PHE A 94 -0.39 8.44 -7.76
N ARG A 95 0.89 8.82 -7.64
CA ARG A 95 1.84 8.86 -8.75
C ARG A 95 3.09 8.09 -8.37
N ILE A 96 3.59 7.26 -9.29
CA ILE A 96 4.83 6.51 -9.11
C ILE A 96 5.98 7.40 -9.58
N ALA A 97 6.85 7.80 -8.65
CA ALA A 97 7.97 8.70 -8.96
C ALA A 97 9.12 7.97 -9.68
N SER A 98 9.46 6.75 -9.25
CA SER A 98 10.48 5.92 -9.87
C SER A 98 10.27 4.44 -9.57
N ILE A 99 10.68 3.58 -10.49
CA ILE A 99 10.74 2.13 -10.30
C ILE A 99 12.16 1.69 -10.65
N THR A 100 12.81 1.02 -9.69
CA THR A 100 14.14 0.48 -9.87
C THR A 100 14.05 -1.03 -9.69
N PRO A 101 14.48 -1.85 -10.67
CA PRO A 101 14.54 -3.29 -10.47
C PRO A 101 15.49 -3.60 -9.32
N ALA A 102 15.15 -4.61 -8.53
CA ALA A 102 16.05 -5.14 -7.52
C ALA A 102 17.30 -5.71 -8.23
N GLU A 103 18.48 -5.32 -7.76
CA GLU A 103 19.72 -5.99 -8.19
C GLU A 103 19.65 -7.47 -7.79
N GLU A 104 20.13 -8.36 -8.68
CA GLU A 104 20.25 -9.79 -8.40
C GLU A 104 21.14 -10.01 -7.17
N GLY A 105 20.51 -10.23 -6.03
CA GLY A 105 21.17 -10.37 -4.75
C GLY A 105 20.42 -11.36 -3.88
N PHE A 106 21.19 -12.25 -3.26
CA PHE A 106 20.80 -13.34 -2.37
C PHE A 106 19.43 -13.15 -1.69
N ASN A 107 18.40 -13.86 -2.19
CA ASN A 107 17.08 -14.21 -1.59
C ASN A 107 16.51 -13.29 -0.49
N THR A 108 16.75 -11.98 -0.58
CA THR A 108 16.42 -11.03 0.48
C THR A 108 15.65 -9.87 -0.12
N PRO A 109 14.54 -9.48 0.50
CA PRO A 109 13.80 -8.32 0.05
C PRO A 109 14.68 -7.07 0.11
N VAL A 110 14.61 -6.23 -0.93
CA VAL A 110 15.39 -4.98 -1.04
C VAL A 110 15.19 -4.06 0.17
N TRP A 111 13.99 -4.05 0.75
CA TRP A 111 13.65 -3.25 1.94
C TRP A 111 14.29 -3.76 3.23
N GLY A 112 14.76 -5.01 3.28
CA GLY A 112 15.52 -5.57 4.41
C GLY A 112 17.04 -5.35 4.34
N ARG A 113 17.54 -4.66 3.30
CA ARG A 113 18.98 -4.44 3.08
C ARG A 113 19.57 -3.42 4.06
N ILE A 114 18.80 -2.37 4.41
CA ILE A 114 19.27 -1.25 5.24
C ILE A 114 19.62 -1.70 6.67
N GLU A 115 18.79 -2.56 7.27
CA GLU A 115 18.99 -3.04 8.66
C GLU A 115 20.25 -3.89 8.84
N ARG A 116 20.74 -4.51 7.76
CA ARG A 116 21.93 -5.37 7.80
C ARG A 116 23.23 -4.57 7.79
N PHE A 117 23.25 -3.42 7.14
CA PHE A 117 24.42 -2.54 7.13
C PHE A 117 24.57 -1.73 8.42
N THR A 118 23.52 -1.61 9.22
CA THR A 118 23.53 -0.85 10.48
C THR A 118 24.00 -1.69 11.68
N ARG A 119 24.01 -3.03 11.59
CA ARG A 119 24.64 -3.87 12.63
C ARG A 119 26.15 -3.95 12.37
N LYS A 120 26.92 -3.11 13.06
CA LYS A 120 28.36 -3.29 13.27
C LYS A 120 28.61 -3.78 14.68
#